data_AF-A0A2X3EQY8-F1
#
_entry.id   AF-A0A2X3EQY8-F1
#
_cell.length_a   1.000
_cell.length_b   1.000
_cell.length_c   1.000
_cell.angle_alpha   90.00
_cell.angle_beta   90.00
_cell.angle_gamma   90.00
#
_symmetry.space_group_name_H-M   'P 1'
#
loop_
_entity.id
_entity.type
_entity.pdbx_description
1 polymer ?
#
loop_
_entity_poly.entity_id
_entity_poly.type
_entity_poly.pdbx_seq_one_letter_code
_entity_poly.pdbx_strand_id
1 'polypeptide(L)' 'MSSIAPLASREISEALKAKGIDMLDAPVSGGEPKAIDGTLSVMVGGDKAIFDKYYDLMKADGRLRSAYRRYWRGQRHQTG' A
#
# COMPACT_ATOMS: atom_id res chain seq x y z
N MET A 1 -3.27 5.98 -11.78
CA MET A 1 -2.48 5.22 -10.79
C MET A 1 -2.05 3.92 -11.43
N SER A 2 -0.75 3.67 -11.51
CA SER A 2 -0.20 2.46 -12.13
C SER A 2 -0.15 1.32 -11.10
N SER A 3 -0.39 0.09 -11.53
CA SER A 3 -0.18 -1.10 -10.71
C SER A 3 1.27 -1.56 -10.88
N ILE A 4 2.08 -1.41 -9.83
CA ILE A 4 3.43 -1.98 -9.80
C ILE A 4 3.34 -3.48 -9.43
N ALA A 5 4.20 -4.30 -10.05
CA ALA A 5 4.29 -5.70 -9.66
C ALA A 5 4.77 -5.81 -8.20
N PRO A 6 4.21 -6.74 -7.39
CA PRO A 6 4.61 -6.95 -6.00
C PRO A 6 6.11 -7.09 -5.78
N LEU A 7 6.81 -7.80 -6.69
CA LEU A 7 8.26 -8.00 -6.64
C LEU A 7 9.01 -6.69 -6.84
N ALA A 8 8.64 -5.90 -7.85
CA ALA A 8 9.26 -4.60 -8.08
C ALA A 8 9.05 -3.64 -6.90
N SER A 9 7.89 -3.68 -6.23
CA SER A 9 7.70 -2.87 -5.01
C SER A 9 8.63 -3.29 -3.87
N ARG A 10 8.98 -4.57 -3.76
CA ARG A 10 9.93 -5.06 -2.73
C ARG A 10 11.35 -4.61 -3.04
N GLU A 11 11.79 -4.80 -4.28
CA GLU A 11 13.13 -4.39 -4.73
C GLU A 11 13.36 -2.88 -4.54
N ILE A 12 12.36 -2.07 -4.90
CA ILE A 12 12.42 -0.62 -4.68
C ILE A 12 12.46 -0.30 -3.18
N SER A 13 11.65 -0.98 -2.37
CA SER A 13 11.66 -0.78 -0.92
C SER A 13 13.02 -1.10 -0.29
N GLU A 14 13.70 -2.16 -0.73
CA GLU A 14 15.03 -2.53 -0.26
C GLU A 14 16.09 -1.50 -0.69
N ALA A 15 16.05 -1.07 -1.95
CA ALA A 15 16.95 -0.03 -2.47
C ALA A 15 16.78 1.32 -1.75
N LEU A 16 15.55 1.67 -1.36
CA LEU A 16 15.25 2.88 -0.60
C LEU A 16 15.71 2.77 0.86
N LYS A 17 15.53 1.60 1.49
CA LYS A 17 16.01 1.34 2.85
C LYS A 17 17.52 1.48 2.96
N ALA A 18 18.28 1.06 1.95
CA ALA A 18 19.73 1.26 1.90
C ALA A 18 20.15 2.75 1.94
N LYS A 19 19.22 3.66 1.60
CA LYS A 19 19.40 5.11 1.65
C LYS A 19 18.74 5.77 2.88
N GLY A 20 18.22 4.97 3.82
CA GLY A 20 17.50 5.46 4.99
C GLY A 20 16.11 6.03 4.68
N ILE A 21 15.51 5.64 3.55
CA ILE A 21 14.19 6.09 3.13
C ILE A 21 13.16 4.98 3.39
N ASP A 22 12.11 5.31 4.14
CA ASP A 22 10.97 4.43 4.35
C ASP A 22 9.98 4.49 3.18
N MET A 23 9.48 3.33 2.76
CA MET A 23 8.51 3.21 1.67
C MET A 23 7.24 2.49 2.16
N LEU A 24 6.09 3.05 1.81
CA LEU A 24 4.79 2.38 1.88
C LEU A 24 4.22 2.30 0.45
N ASP A 25 3.93 1.09 -0.01
CA ASP A 25 3.24 0.86 -1.27
C ASP A 25 1.73 0.86 -1.03
N ALA A 26 0.98 1.73 -1.69
CA ALA A 26 -0.44 1.97 -1.42
C ALA A 26 -1.30 1.86 -2.69
N PRO A 27 -1.33 0.70 -3.39
CA PRO A 27 -2.17 0.53 -4.57
C PRO A 27 -3.65 0.83 -4.27
N VAL A 28 -4.27 1.58 -5.18
CA VAL A 28 -5.69 1.94 -5.10
C VAL A 28 -6.46 1.19 -6.17
N SER A 29 -7.62 0.67 -5.78
CA SER A 29 -8.52 -0.10 -6.63
C SER A 29 -9.93 0.50 -6.62
N GLY A 30 -10.61 0.38 -7.76
CA GLY A 30 -12.00 0.84 -7.90
C GLY A 30 -12.31 1.59 -9.19
N GLY A 31 -11.28 2.10 -9.89
CA GLY A 31 -11.47 2.86 -11.13
C GLY A 31 -12.17 4.20 -10.93
N GLU A 32 -12.37 4.91 -12.04
CA GLU A 32 -13.01 6.24 -12.05
C GLU A 32 -14.39 6.27 -11.38
N PRO A 33 -15.31 5.30 -11.58
CA PRO A 33 -16.63 5.36 -10.95
C PRO A 33 -16.56 5.38 -9.41
N LYS A 34 -15.68 4.55 -8.81
CA LYS A 34 -15.50 4.55 -7.36
C LYS A 34 -14.71 5.74 -6.84
N ALA A 35 -13.90 6.37 -7.69
CA ALA A 35 -13.26 7.64 -7.36
C ALA A 35 -14.30 8.74 -7.22
N ILE A 36 -15.23 8.83 -8.17
CA ILE A 36 -16.36 9.77 -8.14
C ILE A 36 -17.24 9.52 -6.90
N ASP A 37 -17.57 8.26 -6.62
CA ASP A 37 -18.41 7.88 -5.48
C ASP A 37 -17.69 7.95 -4.11
N GLY A 38 -16.39 8.27 -4.10
CA GLY A 38 -15.58 8.27 -2.87
C GLY A 38 -15.54 6.91 -2.17
N THR A 39 -15.51 5.82 -2.94
CA THR A 39 -15.50 4.42 -2.48
C THR A 39 -14.25 3.65 -2.92
N LEU A 40 -13.18 4.37 -3.26
CA LEU A 40 -11.89 3.75 -3.57
C LEU A 40 -11.39 2.91 -2.40
N SER A 41 -10.70 1.82 -2.74
CA SER A 41 -10.07 0.92 -1.78
C SER A 41 -8.56 1.00 -1.93
N VAL A 42 -7.89 1.43 -0.87
CA VAL A 42 -6.43 1.53 -0.79
C VAL A 42 -5.91 0.33 0.00
N MET A 43 -4.94 -0.40 -0.55
CA MET A 43 -4.22 -1.47 0.16
C MET A 43 -2.80 -1.01 0.42
N VAL A 44 -2.36 -0.99 1.69
CA VAL A 44 -1.02 -0.49 2.04
C VAL A 44 -0.11 -1.64 2.47
N GLY A 45 1.04 -1.76 1.82
CA GLY A 45 2.13 -2.67 2.17
C GLY A 45 3.39 -1.92 2.58
N GLY A 46 4.09 -2.42 3.59
CA GLY A 46 5.32 -1.81 4.09
C GLY A 46 5.58 -2.17 5.55
N ASP A 47 6.42 -1.40 6.22
CA ASP A 47 6.69 -1.56 7.65
C ASP A 47 5.51 -1.07 8.50
N LYS A 48 5.16 -1.83 9.55
CA LYS A 48 4.02 -1.50 10.41
C LYS A 48 4.25 -0.22 11.20
N ALA A 49 5.46 -0.03 11.74
CA ALA A 49 5.77 1.13 12.55
C ALA A 49 5.69 2.42 11.71
N ILE A 50 6.12 2.35 10.45
CA ILE A 50 6.00 3.46 9.49
C ILE A 50 4.53 3.68 9.13
N PHE A 51 3.77 2.62 8.83
CA PHE A 51 2.34 2.74 8.56
C PHE A 51 1.58 3.39 9.73
N ASP A 52 1.82 2.93 10.95
CA ASP A 52 1.17 3.46 12.15
C ASP A 52 1.54 4.94 12.36
N LYS A 53 2.82 5.30 12.15
CA LYS A 53 3.32 6.69 12.27
C LYS A 53 2.62 7.65 11.31
N TYR A 54 2.31 7.19 10.10
CA TYR A 54 1.67 8.01 9.05
C TYR A 54 0.18 7.71 8.88
N TYR A 55 -0.42 6.91 9.76
CA TYR A 55 -1.79 6.41 9.61
C TYR A 55 -2.82 7.54 9.49
N ASP A 56 -2.71 8.56 10.33
CA ASP A 56 -3.65 9.70 10.32
C ASP A 56 -3.57 10.51 9.02
N LEU A 57 -2.37 10.63 8.42
CA LEU A 57 -2.20 11.24 7.10
C LEU A 57 -2.80 10.37 6.00
N MET A 58 -2.64 9.04 6.08
CA MET A 58 -3.25 8.11 5.11
C MET A 58 -4.78 8.04 5.24
N LYS A 59 -5.33 8.37 6.41
CA LYS A 59 -6.77 8.37 6.68
C LYS A 59 -7.51 9.58 6.09
N ALA A 60 -6.79 10.66 5.76
CA ALA A 60 -7.37 11.87 5.18
C ALA A 60 -7.94 11.65 3.77
N ASP A 61 -7.47 10.63 3.04
CA ASP A 61 -8.06 10.17 1.79
C ASP A 61 -9.30 9.30 2.07
N GLY A 62 -10.42 9.95 2.37
CA GLY A 62 -11.81 9.50 2.19
C GLY A 62 -12.30 8.22 2.89
N ARG A 63 -11.64 7.07 2.75
CA ARG A 63 -12.04 5.76 3.30
C ARG A 63 -10.90 4.73 3.20
N LEU A 64 -9.83 4.88 3.99
CA LEU A 64 -8.85 3.81 4.20
C LEU A 64 -9.48 2.65 5.01
N ARG A 65 -10.30 1.79 4.39
CA ARG A 65 -10.90 0.62 5.04
C ARG A 65 -9.84 -0.49 5.18
N SER A 66 -9.18 -0.52 6.34
CA SER A 66 -8.64 -1.72 6.98
C SER A 66 -7.83 -2.66 6.05
N ALA A 67 -6.88 -2.14 5.29
CA ALA A 67 -6.20 -2.94 4.28
C ALA A 67 -4.73 -3.27 4.57
N TYR A 68 -4.21 -2.90 5.75
CA TYR A 68 -2.84 -3.24 6.14
C TYR A 68 -2.62 -4.77 6.25
N ARG A 69 -3.63 -5.52 6.71
CA ARG A 69 -3.48 -6.95 7.06
C ARG A 69 -3.52 -7.93 5.89
N ARG A 70 -4.11 -7.56 4.74
CA ARG A 70 -4.39 -8.52 3.65
C ARG A 70 -3.24 -8.63 2.64
N TYR A 71 -2.54 -7.54 2.35
CA TYR A 71 -1.50 -7.52 1.32
C TYR A 71 -0.26 -8.35 1.69
N TRP A 72 0.24 -8.23 2.93
CA TRP A 72 1.40 -9.02 3.39
C TRP A 72 1.09 -10.52 3.53
N ARG A 73 -0.15 -10.90 3.89
CA ARG A 73 -0.55 -12.32 3.89
C ARG A 73 -0.72 -12.86 2.48
N GLY A 74 -1.23 -12.07 1.53
CA GLY A 74 -1.41 -12.46 0.14
C GLY A 74 -0.09 -12.69 -0.61
N GLN A 75 0.93 -11.86 -0.36
CA GLN A 75 2.22 -12.01 -1.04
C GLN A 75 3.15 -13.09 -0.45
N ARG A 76 2.80 -13.72 0.69
CA ARG A 76 3.52 -14.91 1.20
C ARG A 76 3.09 -16.21 0.53
N HIS A 77 1.99 -16.18 -0.24
CA HIS A 77 1.42 -17.37 -0.90
C HIS A 77 1.67 -17.45 -2.41
N GLN A 78 2.42 -16.51 -3.00
CA GLN A 78 2.81 -16.56 -4.43
C GLN A 78 4.22 -17.13 -4.66
N THR A 79 4.84 -17.71 -3.64
CA THR A 79 5.99 -18.61 -3.82
C THR A 79 5.47 -20.04 -3.83
N GLY A 80 5.08 -20.50 -5.01
CA GLY A 80 4.64 -21.86 -5.33
C GLY A 80 4.66 -22.04 -6.83
#